data_AF-A0A3D3PP03-F1
#
_entry.id   AF-A0A3D3PP03-F1
#
_cell.length_a   1.000
_cell.length_b   1.000
_cell.length_c   1.000
_cell.angle_alpha   90.00
_cell.angle_beta   90.00
_cell.angle_gamma   90.00
#
_symmetry.space_group_name_H-M   'P 1'
#
loop_
_entity.id
_entity.type
_entity.pdbx_description
1 polymer ?
#
loop_
_entity_poly.entity_id
_entity_poly.type
_entity_poly.pdbx_seq_one_letter_code
_entity_poly.pdbx_strand_id
1 'polypeptide(L)'
;MYRIESTARRLKWLMPVLLTALVVGCGGGGGGKDPILGTGQVGMLDLTPPTVTSTTPATTVPGPTLGVATNTAINAVFSEDMAPATITAASFTVTCAAPCASPASATVSYAVATKTATFAAAALTANTTYTATITTGATDLAGNALASNYVWTFTTAPDVTPPTVTLTTPVTTVPGPTLGVSVNTAINAVFSEDMVPATIAATSFTVTCAAPCVSPAGTVSYSVASKTATFA
;
A
#
# COMPACT_ATOMS: atom_id res chain seq x y z
N MET A 1 -39.09 -27.45 -13.61
CA MET A 1 -39.80 -27.14 -14.87
C MET A 1 -40.91 -26.14 -14.58
N TYR A 2 -40.63 -24.83 -14.68
CA TYR A 2 -41.68 -23.82 -14.82
C TYR A 2 -41.14 -22.51 -15.42
N ARG A 3 -41.74 -22.20 -16.58
CA ARG A 3 -41.98 -20.93 -17.31
C ARG A 3 -40.96 -19.79 -17.33
N ILE A 4 -40.56 -19.51 -18.57
CA ILE A 4 -40.03 -18.27 -19.14
C ILE A 4 -41.14 -17.21 -19.17
N GLU A 5 -40.84 -15.97 -18.79
CA GLU A 5 -41.44 -14.80 -19.45
C GLU A 5 -40.35 -13.77 -19.76
N SER A 6 -40.23 -13.45 -21.05
CA SER A 6 -39.37 -12.41 -21.59
C SER A 6 -40.12 -11.09 -21.60
N THR A 7 -39.46 -10.00 -21.21
CA THR A 7 -39.94 -8.65 -21.50
C THR A 7 -38.81 -7.83 -22.10
N ALA A 8 -38.77 -7.84 -23.43
CA ALA A 8 -38.12 -6.83 -24.22
C ALA A 8 -38.85 -5.49 -24.08
N ARG A 9 -38.11 -4.39 -23.95
CA ARG A 9 -38.27 -3.25 -24.86
C ARG A 9 -37.15 -2.22 -24.67
N ARG A 10 -36.44 -1.99 -25.79
CA ARG A 10 -35.55 -0.86 -26.02
C ARG A 10 -36.37 0.43 -26.02
N LEU A 11 -35.87 1.48 -25.39
CA LEU A 11 -36.33 2.83 -25.69
C LEU A 11 -35.13 3.72 -25.96
N LYS A 12 -34.96 4.02 -27.25
CA LYS A 12 -34.01 4.98 -27.80
C LYS A 12 -34.53 6.38 -27.48
N TRP A 13 -33.70 7.23 -26.89
CA TRP A 13 -33.98 8.66 -26.81
C TRP A 13 -32.98 9.42 -27.71
N LEU A 14 -33.56 10.04 -28.74
CA LEU A 14 -32.96 10.96 -29.68
C LEU A 14 -32.85 12.34 -29.02
N MET A 15 -31.71 13.03 -29.17
CA MET A 15 -31.55 14.49 -29.29
C MET A 15 -30.05 14.81 -29.42
N PRO A 16 -29.62 15.94 -30.01
CA PRO A 16 -30.19 16.68 -31.14
C PRO A 16 -29.13 17.00 -32.22
N VAL A 17 -29.61 17.44 -33.39
CA VAL A 17 -28.84 17.94 -34.53
C VAL A 17 -28.22 19.30 -34.19
N LEU A 18 -26.91 19.44 -34.39
CA LEU A 18 -26.19 20.71 -34.29
C LEU A 18 -25.17 20.85 -35.43
N LEU A 19 -25.19 22.04 -36.03
CA LEU A 19 -24.15 22.68 -36.85
C LEU A 19 -23.89 22.14 -38.26
N THR A 20 -24.12 23.00 -39.26
CA THR A 20 -23.04 23.58 -40.09
C THR A 20 -23.63 24.59 -41.09
N ALA A 21 -23.27 25.87 -40.93
CA ALA A 21 -23.33 26.87 -41.99
C ALA A 21 -21.88 27.27 -42.29
N LEU A 22 -21.36 26.80 -43.41
CA LEU A 22 -20.04 27.16 -43.93
C LEU A 22 -20.17 28.50 -44.68
N VAL A 23 -19.61 29.56 -44.10
CA VAL A 23 -19.37 30.82 -44.81
C VAL A 23 -18.05 30.66 -45.56
N VAL A 24 -18.12 30.51 -46.88
CA VAL A 24 -16.96 30.62 -47.77
C VAL A 24 -16.73 32.11 -48.02
N GLY A 25 -15.85 32.72 -47.24
CA GLY A 25 -15.27 34.03 -47.52
C GLY A 25 -14.00 33.85 -48.36
N CYS A 26 -14.02 34.38 -49.59
CA CYS A 26 -12.86 34.46 -50.47
C CYS A 26 -12.21 35.84 -50.33
N GLY A 27 -10.89 35.88 -50.21
CA GLY A 27 -10.06 37.11 -50.23
C GLY A 27 -8.92 36.98 -49.23
N GLY A 28 -7.66 37.24 -49.53
CA GLY A 28 -7.00 37.84 -50.69
C GLY A 28 -5.54 38.02 -50.24
N GLY A 29 -4.60 37.87 -51.17
CA GLY A 29 -3.18 37.71 -50.87
C GLY A 29 -2.49 38.85 -50.11
N GLY A 30 -1.36 38.48 -49.51
CA GLY A 30 -0.41 39.42 -48.91
C GLY A 30 0.83 38.65 -48.48
N GLY A 31 1.85 38.64 -49.34
CA GLY A 31 3.15 38.04 -49.03
C GLY A 31 3.82 38.77 -47.87
N GLY A 32 3.76 38.17 -46.68
CA GLY A 32 4.60 38.48 -45.54
C GLY A 32 5.55 37.31 -45.33
N LYS A 33 6.85 37.54 -45.46
CA LYS A 33 7.86 36.63 -44.94
C LYS A 33 7.92 36.82 -43.44
N ASP A 34 7.05 36.15 -42.71
CA ASP A 34 7.20 36.05 -41.26
C ASP A 34 8.38 35.11 -40.99
N PRO A 35 9.38 35.54 -40.20
CA PRO A 35 10.35 34.62 -39.65
C PRO A 35 9.59 33.54 -38.90
N ILE A 36 9.92 32.28 -39.14
CA ILE A 36 9.58 31.16 -38.26
C ILE A 36 10.16 31.50 -36.88
N LEU A 37 9.40 32.24 -36.09
CA LEU A 37 9.48 32.18 -34.64
C LEU A 37 8.95 30.79 -34.35
N GLY A 38 9.90 29.90 -34.06
CA GLY A 38 9.61 28.54 -33.64
C GLY A 38 8.40 28.60 -32.71
N THR A 39 7.38 27.83 -33.04
CA THR A 39 6.34 27.44 -32.11
C THR A 39 7.07 26.72 -30.98
N GLY A 40 7.65 27.48 -30.07
CA GLY A 40 7.87 27.07 -28.70
C GLY A 40 6.51 26.59 -28.30
N GLN A 41 6.38 25.27 -28.24
CA GLN A 41 5.26 24.60 -27.63
C GLN A 41 5.03 25.35 -26.34
N VAL A 42 4.00 26.20 -26.31
CA VAL A 42 3.51 26.80 -25.09
C VAL A 42 3.01 25.61 -24.31
N GLY A 43 3.90 24.99 -23.54
CA GLY A 43 3.56 23.92 -22.63
C GLY A 43 2.41 24.47 -21.82
N MET A 44 1.23 23.87 -21.96
CA MET A 44 0.08 24.29 -21.20
C MET A 44 0.51 24.28 -19.74
N LEU A 45 0.41 25.44 -19.09
CA LEU A 45 0.66 25.57 -17.67
C LEU A 45 -0.33 24.64 -16.98
N ASP A 46 0.19 23.66 -16.25
CA ASP A 46 -0.65 22.82 -15.41
C ASP A 46 -1.03 23.60 -14.16
N LEU A 47 -2.34 23.74 -13.96
CA LEU A 47 -2.96 24.45 -12.83
C LEU A 47 -3.85 23.52 -12.01
N THR A 48 -3.82 22.22 -12.28
CA THR A 48 -4.69 21.25 -11.62
C THR A 48 -4.03 20.83 -10.30
N PRO A 49 -4.66 21.08 -9.13
CA PRO A 49 -4.11 20.61 -7.88
C PRO A 49 -4.16 19.08 -7.77
N PRO A 50 -3.13 18.43 -7.21
CA PRO A 50 -3.19 17.01 -6.91
C PRO A 50 -4.27 16.71 -5.85
N THR A 51 -4.76 15.48 -5.87
CA THR A 51 -5.71 14.95 -4.87
C THR A 51 -5.24 13.59 -4.37
N VAL A 52 -5.65 13.19 -3.15
CA VAL A 52 -5.45 11.84 -2.64
C VAL A 52 -6.62 10.95 -3.06
N THR A 53 -6.35 9.90 -3.83
CA THR A 53 -7.37 8.99 -4.38
C THR A 53 -7.68 7.81 -3.47
N SER A 54 -6.72 7.39 -2.63
CA SER A 54 -6.92 6.32 -1.66
C SER A 54 -5.87 6.36 -0.56
N THR A 55 -6.21 5.85 0.62
CA THR A 55 -5.29 5.67 1.73
C THR A 55 -5.22 4.22 2.21
N THR A 56 -4.13 3.89 2.89
CA THR A 56 -4.05 2.73 3.77
C THR A 56 -3.68 3.25 5.16
N PRO A 57 -4.43 2.93 6.22
CA PRO A 57 -5.76 2.30 6.21
C PRO A 57 -6.76 3.09 5.36
N ALA A 58 -7.70 2.39 4.72
CA ALA A 58 -8.77 3.04 3.96
C ALA A 58 -9.67 3.85 4.89
N THR A 59 -10.15 5.01 4.43
CA THR A 59 -11.00 5.90 5.23
C THR A 59 -12.44 5.40 5.31
N THR A 60 -13.02 5.40 6.51
CA THR A 60 -14.47 5.38 6.71
C THR A 60 -14.98 6.82 6.91
N VAL A 61 -16.16 7.16 6.37
CA VAL A 61 -16.78 8.47 6.55
C VAL A 61 -18.20 8.32 7.10
N PRO A 62 -18.49 8.86 8.31
CA PRO A 62 -17.53 9.45 9.26
C PRO A 62 -16.57 8.40 9.85
N GLY A 63 -15.30 8.80 10.07
CA GLY A 63 -14.24 7.95 10.65
C GLY A 63 -14.08 8.15 12.16
N PRO A 64 -13.25 7.34 12.85
CA PRO A 64 -12.10 6.59 12.33
C PRO A 64 -12.39 5.18 11.81
N THR A 65 -11.48 4.64 10.99
CA THR A 65 -11.44 3.22 10.62
C THR A 65 -10.98 2.38 11.81
N LEU A 66 -11.77 1.40 12.24
CA LEU A 66 -11.49 0.58 13.43
C LEU A 66 -10.79 -0.73 13.10
N GLY A 67 -10.15 -1.35 14.10
CA GLY A 67 -9.59 -2.70 13.97
C GLY A 67 -8.31 -2.78 13.15
N VAL A 68 -7.57 -1.67 13.04
CA VAL A 68 -6.35 -1.61 12.26
C VAL A 68 -5.20 -2.29 12.99
N ALA A 69 -4.42 -3.11 12.27
CA ALA A 69 -3.26 -3.77 12.85
C ALA A 69 -2.19 -2.76 13.28
N THR A 70 -1.49 -3.03 14.39
CA THR A 70 -0.44 -2.13 14.91
C THR A 70 0.79 -2.03 14.00
N ASN A 71 0.98 -2.98 13.10
CA ASN A 71 2.02 -2.98 12.07
C ASN A 71 1.49 -2.56 10.68
N THR A 72 0.31 -1.92 10.61
CA THR A 72 -0.25 -1.47 9.33
C THR A 72 0.72 -0.57 8.57
N ALA A 73 0.75 -0.70 7.24
CA ALA A 73 1.30 0.34 6.39
C ALA A 73 0.41 1.59 6.46
N ILE A 74 1.04 2.77 6.38
CA ILE A 74 0.35 4.06 6.31
C ILE A 74 0.72 4.71 4.97
N ASN A 75 -0.21 4.66 4.02
CA ASN A 75 0.01 5.07 2.63
C ASN A 75 -1.05 6.06 2.16
N ALA A 76 -0.67 6.90 1.19
CA ALA A 76 -1.59 7.70 0.39
C ALA A 76 -1.21 7.64 -1.09
N VAL A 77 -2.19 7.41 -1.95
CA VAL A 77 -2.04 7.40 -3.40
C VAL A 77 -2.59 8.71 -3.96
N PHE A 78 -1.85 9.36 -4.86
CA PHE A 78 -2.24 10.62 -5.47
C PHE A 78 -2.83 10.45 -6.87
N SER A 79 -3.62 11.43 -7.32
CA SER A 79 -4.20 11.48 -8.68
C SER A 79 -3.14 11.58 -9.78
N GLU A 80 -1.99 12.15 -9.45
CA GLU A 80 -0.91 12.48 -10.37
C GLU A 80 0.47 12.33 -9.72
N ASP A 81 1.50 12.59 -10.52
CA ASP A 81 2.89 12.49 -10.06
C ASP A 81 3.21 13.69 -9.17
N MET A 82 3.63 13.39 -7.94
CA MET A 82 4.04 14.39 -6.95
C MET A 82 5.52 14.73 -7.11
N ALA A 83 5.91 15.96 -6.79
CA ALA A 83 7.31 16.34 -6.64
C ALA A 83 7.91 15.62 -5.43
N PRO A 84 8.84 14.64 -5.61
CA PRO A 84 9.28 13.78 -4.51
C PRO A 84 9.94 14.55 -3.37
N ALA A 85 10.62 15.66 -3.69
CA ALA A 85 11.27 16.52 -2.69
C ALA A 85 10.28 17.21 -1.73
N THR A 86 8.99 17.27 -2.09
CA THR A 86 7.94 17.88 -1.26
C THR A 86 7.22 16.86 -0.37
N ILE A 87 7.43 15.56 -0.58
CA ILE A 87 6.87 14.48 0.24
C ILE A 87 7.90 14.10 1.31
N THR A 88 7.76 14.70 2.50
CA THR A 88 8.74 14.60 3.59
C THR A 88 8.03 14.42 4.94
N ALA A 89 8.79 14.24 6.01
CA ALA A 89 8.24 14.21 7.38
C ALA A 89 7.56 15.53 7.80
N ALA A 90 7.78 16.64 7.08
CA ALA A 90 7.07 17.90 7.34
C ALA A 90 5.70 17.96 6.64
N SER A 91 5.55 17.28 5.50
CA SER A 91 4.31 17.30 4.71
C SER A 91 3.45 16.05 4.90
N PHE A 92 4.00 14.93 5.37
CA PHE A 92 3.24 13.73 5.74
C PHE A 92 3.55 13.35 7.19
N THR A 93 2.57 13.58 8.07
CA THR A 93 2.68 13.34 9.51
C THR A 93 1.65 12.34 10.00
N VAL A 94 1.96 11.65 11.08
CA VAL A 94 1.03 10.80 11.84
C VAL A 94 1.14 11.19 13.31
N THR A 95 0.01 11.48 13.93
CA THR A 95 -0.05 11.91 15.32
C THR A 95 -1.09 11.12 16.10
N CYS A 96 -0.96 11.13 17.42
CA CYS A 96 -1.94 10.57 18.35
C CYS A 96 -2.02 11.48 19.59
N ALA A 97 -3.17 11.48 20.26
CA ALA A 97 -3.34 12.20 21.52
C ALA A 97 -2.75 11.41 22.69
N ALA A 98 -2.37 12.12 23.76
CA ALA A 98 -1.94 11.50 25.00
C ALA A 98 -2.99 10.49 25.51
N PRO A 99 -2.58 9.33 26.07
CA PRO A 99 -1.23 9.00 26.53
C PRO A 99 -0.27 8.45 25.45
N CYS A 100 -0.71 8.35 24.19
CA CYS A 100 0.16 7.89 23.11
C CYS A 100 1.25 8.94 22.79
N ALA A 101 2.43 8.45 22.43
CA ALA A 101 3.50 9.25 21.84
C ALA A 101 3.44 9.14 20.32
N SER A 102 3.37 10.29 19.63
CA SER A 102 3.34 10.31 18.16
C SER A 102 4.62 9.69 17.58
N PRO A 103 4.56 8.95 16.44
CA PRO A 103 5.73 8.28 15.88
C PRO A 103 6.79 9.26 15.35
N ALA A 104 7.72 9.68 16.21
CA ALA A 104 8.69 10.74 15.91
C ALA A 104 9.87 10.28 15.02
N SER A 105 10.17 8.98 14.97
CA SER A 105 11.28 8.40 14.20
C SER A 105 10.86 7.78 12.86
N ALA A 106 9.69 8.18 12.35
CA ALA A 106 9.19 7.65 11.10
C ALA A 106 9.97 8.16 9.88
N THR A 107 10.01 7.33 8.84
CA THR A 107 10.55 7.71 7.52
C THR A 107 9.40 7.93 6.55
N VAL A 108 9.53 8.96 5.72
CA VAL A 108 8.58 9.26 4.65
C VAL A 108 9.27 9.03 3.32
N SER A 109 8.59 8.33 2.41
CA SER A 109 9.09 8.04 1.07
C SER A 109 7.97 8.19 0.04
N TYR A 110 8.35 8.37 -1.23
CA TYR A 110 7.42 8.47 -2.35
C TYR A 110 7.86 7.56 -3.50
N ALA A 111 6.96 6.67 -3.93
CA ALA A 111 7.16 5.80 -5.08
C ALA A 111 6.43 6.37 -6.30
N VAL A 112 7.21 6.91 -7.25
CA VAL A 112 6.68 7.57 -8.47
C VAL A 112 5.82 6.61 -9.30
N ALA A 113 6.29 5.37 -9.50
CA ALA A 113 5.59 4.39 -10.35
C ALA A 113 4.16 4.07 -9.91
N THR A 114 3.87 4.19 -8.61
CA THR A 114 2.55 3.92 -8.03
C THR A 114 1.89 5.16 -7.44
N LYS A 115 2.50 6.34 -7.63
CA LYS A 115 2.08 7.62 -7.04
C LYS A 115 1.80 7.52 -5.54
N THR A 116 2.58 6.74 -4.82
CA THR A 116 2.30 6.38 -3.42
C THR A 116 3.29 7.03 -2.47
N ALA A 117 2.79 7.85 -1.55
CA ALA A 117 3.56 8.24 -0.37
C ALA A 117 3.37 7.21 0.74
N THR A 118 4.47 6.85 1.41
CA THR A 118 4.49 5.90 2.52
C THR A 118 5.13 6.54 3.74
N PHE A 119 4.42 6.46 4.87
CA PHE A 119 4.91 6.79 6.19
C PHE A 119 5.23 5.49 6.92
N ALA A 120 6.51 5.19 7.08
CA ALA A 120 7.01 3.98 7.73
C ALA A 120 7.45 4.30 9.16
N ALA A 121 6.77 3.72 10.14
CA ALA A 121 7.06 3.85 11.56
C ALA A 121 7.33 2.48 12.20
N ALA A 122 7.88 2.49 13.42
CA ALA A 122 7.83 1.31 14.28
C ALA A 122 6.37 0.91 14.59
N ALA A 123 6.18 -0.28 15.16
CA ALA A 123 4.87 -0.77 15.54
C ALA A 123 4.10 0.25 16.39
N LEU A 124 2.87 0.53 15.97
CA LEU A 124 1.98 1.47 16.63
C LEU A 124 1.48 0.90 17.97
N THR A 125 1.07 1.77 18.87
CA THR A 125 0.42 1.36 20.11
C THR A 125 -0.97 0.83 19.81
N ALA A 126 -1.37 -0.30 20.42
CA ALA A 126 -2.72 -0.85 20.30
C ALA A 126 -3.76 0.07 20.95
N ASN A 127 -5.04 -0.09 20.57
CA ASN A 127 -6.17 0.68 21.10
C ASN A 127 -5.98 2.20 21.01
N THR A 128 -5.30 2.67 19.96
CA THR A 128 -4.90 4.07 19.82
C THR A 128 -5.45 4.63 18.52
N THR A 129 -6.08 5.81 18.62
CA THR A 129 -6.51 6.57 17.43
C THR A 129 -5.35 7.42 16.93
N TYR A 130 -4.97 7.18 15.68
CA TYR A 130 -3.98 7.96 14.95
C TYR A 130 -4.66 8.86 13.92
N THR A 131 -4.09 10.05 13.74
CA THR A 131 -4.45 11.02 12.72
C THR A 131 -3.29 11.18 11.77
N ALA A 132 -3.47 10.73 10.54
CA ALA A 132 -2.53 10.94 9.46
C ALA A 132 -2.92 12.20 8.67
N THR A 133 -1.93 13.02 8.34
CA THR A 133 -2.13 14.30 7.66
C THR A 133 -1.10 14.46 6.54
N ILE A 134 -1.58 14.75 5.33
CA ILE A 134 -0.76 15.28 4.25
C ILE A 134 -1.08 16.76 4.09
N THR A 135 -0.08 17.63 4.24
CA THR A 135 -0.27 19.07 4.24
C THR A 135 -0.23 19.65 2.84
N THR A 136 -0.68 20.89 2.69
CA THR A 136 -0.54 21.67 1.45
C THR A 136 0.91 21.98 1.05
N GLY A 137 1.91 21.60 1.87
CA GLY A 137 3.31 21.65 1.47
C GLY A 137 3.70 20.58 0.43
N ALA A 138 2.86 19.56 0.21
CA ALA A 138 3.04 18.59 -0.85
C ALA A 138 2.53 19.14 -2.20
N THR A 139 3.38 19.10 -3.23
CA THR A 139 3.06 19.62 -4.56
C THR A 139 3.24 18.57 -5.67
N ASP A 140 2.56 18.76 -6.79
CA ASP A 140 2.84 18.06 -8.04
C ASP A 140 4.18 18.53 -8.67
N LEU A 141 4.52 17.98 -9.83
CA LEU A 141 5.72 18.34 -10.61
C LEU A 141 5.65 19.74 -11.24
N ALA A 142 4.45 20.30 -11.42
CA ALA A 142 4.23 21.66 -11.93
C ALA A 142 4.25 22.74 -10.83
N GLY A 143 4.25 22.32 -9.57
CA GLY A 143 4.25 23.20 -8.40
C GLY A 143 2.86 23.48 -7.82
N ASN A 144 1.79 22.80 -8.27
CA ASN A 144 0.48 22.95 -7.65
C ASN A 144 0.45 22.16 -6.33
N ALA A 145 0.08 22.85 -5.25
CA ALA A 145 -0.10 22.25 -3.93
C ALA A 145 -1.43 21.49 -3.83
N LEU A 146 -1.55 20.56 -2.87
CA LEU A 146 -2.87 20.08 -2.44
C LEU A 146 -3.78 21.27 -2.11
N ALA A 147 -5.05 21.20 -2.51
CA ALA A 147 -6.02 22.28 -2.27
C ALA A 147 -6.29 22.53 -0.78
N SER A 148 -6.18 21.49 0.04
CA SER A 148 -6.27 21.53 1.50
C SER A 148 -5.50 20.38 2.12
N ASN A 149 -5.25 20.43 3.42
CA ASN A 149 -4.66 19.28 4.12
C ASN A 149 -5.60 18.07 3.99
N TYR A 150 -5.05 16.94 3.55
CA TYR A 150 -5.77 15.68 3.54
C TYR A 150 -5.57 14.98 4.88
N VAL A 151 -6.66 14.74 5.60
CA VAL A 151 -6.63 14.19 6.96
C VAL A 151 -7.48 12.93 7.02
N TRP A 152 -6.93 11.86 7.56
CA TRP A 152 -7.69 10.65 7.88
C TRP A 152 -7.31 10.07 9.23
N THR A 153 -8.23 9.32 9.80
CA THR A 153 -8.09 8.77 11.14
C THR A 153 -8.36 7.27 11.15
N PHE A 154 -7.62 6.56 11.98
CA PHE A 154 -7.79 5.12 12.19
C PHE A 154 -7.47 4.75 13.64
N THR A 155 -8.09 3.68 14.14
CA THR A 155 -7.89 3.17 15.49
C THR A 155 -7.30 1.77 15.41
N THR A 156 -6.15 1.59 16.05
CA THR A 156 -5.47 0.30 16.13
C THR A 156 -6.16 -0.65 17.12
N ALA A 157 -6.01 -1.94 16.90
CA ALA A 157 -6.46 -2.99 17.82
C ALA A 157 -5.29 -3.89 18.24
N PRO A 158 -5.33 -4.50 19.43
CA PRO A 158 -4.34 -5.50 19.82
C PRO A 158 -4.46 -6.71 18.91
N ASP A 159 -3.32 -7.36 18.65
CA ASP A 159 -3.36 -8.68 18.05
C ASP A 159 -3.81 -9.70 19.09
N VAL A 160 -4.87 -10.42 18.77
CA VAL A 160 -5.49 -11.46 19.61
C VAL A 160 -5.50 -12.81 18.90
N THR A 161 -4.93 -12.91 17.70
CA THR A 161 -4.86 -14.15 16.95
C THR A 161 -3.51 -14.80 17.24
N PRO A 162 -3.47 -16.02 17.82
CA PRO A 162 -2.20 -16.69 18.05
C PRO A 162 -1.55 -17.13 16.74
N PRO A 163 -0.20 -17.09 16.64
CA PRO A 163 0.51 -17.60 15.48
C PRO A 163 0.36 -19.12 15.38
N THR A 164 0.26 -19.61 14.15
CA THR A 164 0.22 -21.03 13.83
C THR A 164 1.34 -21.38 12.85
N VAL A 165 1.78 -22.63 12.85
CA VAL A 165 2.69 -23.15 11.82
C VAL A 165 1.84 -23.59 10.63
N THR A 166 2.05 -22.98 9.48
CA THR A 166 1.28 -23.22 8.25
C THR A 166 1.95 -24.24 7.33
N LEU A 167 3.28 -24.32 7.38
CA LEU A 167 4.06 -25.27 6.59
C LEU A 167 5.31 -25.70 7.36
N THR A 168 5.69 -26.95 7.21
CA THR A 168 6.96 -27.50 7.68
C THR A 168 7.76 -28.03 6.49
N THR A 169 9.08 -28.00 6.61
CA THR A 169 9.99 -28.78 5.76
C THR A 169 10.84 -29.62 6.69
N PRO A 170 10.87 -30.96 6.56
CA PRO A 170 10.01 -31.79 5.72
C PRO A 170 8.51 -31.56 6.02
N VAL A 171 7.66 -31.64 5.00
CA VAL A 171 6.21 -31.51 5.19
C VAL A 171 5.72 -32.60 6.11
N THR A 172 5.08 -32.22 7.21
CA THR A 172 4.45 -33.16 8.15
C THR A 172 3.17 -33.74 7.56
N THR A 173 3.03 -35.06 7.58
CA THR A 173 1.75 -35.75 7.32
C THR A 173 1.00 -35.92 8.63
N VAL A 174 -0.28 -35.55 8.71
CA VAL A 174 -1.11 -35.86 9.88
C VAL A 174 -2.05 -37.02 9.54
N PRO A 175 -2.01 -38.16 10.26
CA PRO A 175 -1.09 -38.53 11.36
C PRO A 175 0.22 -39.19 10.89
N GLY A 176 1.33 -38.95 11.61
CA GLY A 176 2.56 -39.77 11.56
C GLY A 176 3.80 -39.11 10.93
N PRO A 177 4.99 -39.71 11.10
CA PRO A 177 6.23 -39.12 10.59
C PRO A 177 6.31 -39.26 9.06
N THR A 178 6.89 -38.23 8.43
CA THR A 178 7.20 -38.25 7.00
C THR A 178 8.37 -39.21 6.76
N LEU A 179 8.12 -40.31 6.05
CA LEU A 179 9.14 -41.32 5.74
C LEU A 179 9.95 -40.94 4.50
N GLY A 180 11.17 -41.49 4.39
CA GLY A 180 12.02 -41.32 3.20
C GLY A 180 12.59 -39.91 3.02
N VAL A 181 12.60 -39.09 4.08
CA VAL A 181 13.22 -37.77 4.06
C VAL A 181 14.73 -37.92 3.86
N SER A 182 15.29 -37.18 2.90
CA SER A 182 16.73 -37.20 2.64
C SER A 182 17.50 -36.56 3.79
N VAL A 183 18.66 -37.11 4.15
CA VAL A 183 19.47 -36.67 5.30
C VAL A 183 19.96 -35.22 5.24
N ASN A 184 19.94 -34.60 4.07
CA ASN A 184 20.32 -33.20 3.83
C ASN A 184 19.09 -32.27 3.65
N THR A 185 17.88 -32.75 3.99
CA THR A 185 16.67 -31.94 3.88
C THR A 185 16.71 -30.79 4.89
N ALA A 186 16.44 -29.57 4.43
CA ALA A 186 16.33 -28.41 5.31
C ALA A 186 15.19 -28.59 6.32
N ILE A 187 15.40 -28.07 7.53
CA ILE A 187 14.41 -28.12 8.61
C ILE A 187 13.82 -26.73 8.80
N ASN A 188 12.60 -26.53 8.30
CA ASN A 188 11.93 -25.23 8.28
C ASN A 188 10.53 -25.29 8.92
N ALA A 189 10.10 -24.18 9.51
CA ALA A 189 8.70 -23.92 9.86
C ALA A 189 8.29 -22.53 9.37
N VAL A 190 7.17 -22.45 8.66
CA VAL A 190 6.57 -21.19 8.19
C VAL A 190 5.39 -20.85 9.10
N PHE A 191 5.33 -19.61 9.57
CA PHE A 191 4.27 -19.13 10.46
C PHE A 191 3.16 -18.39 9.69
N SER A 192 1.97 -18.30 10.30
CA SER A 192 0.83 -17.53 9.75
C SER A 192 1.09 -16.02 9.72
N GLU A 193 1.92 -15.54 10.64
CA GLU A 193 2.21 -14.12 10.86
C GLU A 193 3.69 -13.90 11.17
N ASP A 194 4.09 -12.63 11.24
CA ASP A 194 5.45 -12.26 11.58
C ASP A 194 5.69 -12.54 13.06
N MET A 195 6.73 -13.32 13.36
CA MET A 195 7.16 -13.62 14.71
C MET A 195 8.20 -12.60 15.14
N VAL A 196 8.24 -12.28 16.44
CA VAL A 196 9.35 -11.51 17.02
C VAL A 196 10.63 -12.35 16.89
N PRO A 197 11.66 -11.93 16.13
CA PRO A 197 12.79 -12.82 15.82
C PRO A 197 13.51 -13.37 17.05
N ALA A 198 13.60 -12.58 18.13
CA ALA A 198 14.24 -13.00 19.38
C ALA A 198 13.50 -14.13 20.12
N THR A 199 12.22 -14.37 19.84
CA THR A 199 11.46 -15.48 20.44
C THR A 199 11.65 -16.80 19.69
N ILE A 200 12.25 -16.76 18.49
CA ILE A 200 12.61 -17.92 17.69
C ILE A 200 14.10 -18.21 17.90
N ALA A 201 14.40 -19.09 18.86
CA ALA A 201 15.75 -19.42 19.30
C ALA A 201 15.89 -20.93 19.49
N ALA A 202 17.11 -21.40 19.76
CA ALA A 202 17.41 -22.83 19.98
C ALA A 202 16.63 -23.45 21.17
N THR A 203 16.04 -22.64 22.04
CA THR A 203 15.18 -23.11 23.15
C THR A 203 13.71 -23.26 22.76
N SER A 204 13.24 -22.58 21.71
CA SER A 204 11.84 -22.59 21.25
C SER A 204 11.65 -23.34 19.92
N PHE A 205 12.69 -23.44 19.10
CA PHE A 205 12.77 -24.31 17.93
C PHE A 205 13.83 -25.37 18.19
N THR A 206 13.41 -26.61 18.43
CA THR A 206 14.31 -27.73 18.73
C THR A 206 14.13 -28.84 17.71
N VAL A 207 15.24 -29.51 17.38
CA VAL A 207 15.24 -30.75 16.61
C VAL A 207 15.71 -31.86 17.53
N THR A 208 14.86 -32.85 17.75
CA THR A 208 15.15 -33.97 18.64
C THR A 208 14.94 -35.29 17.93
N CYS A 209 15.62 -36.31 18.43
CA CYS A 209 15.40 -37.68 18.01
C CYS A 209 15.38 -38.60 19.23
N ALA A 210 14.63 -39.70 19.13
CA ALA A 210 14.59 -40.70 20.19
C ALA A 210 15.88 -41.55 20.19
N ALA A 211 16.28 -42.02 21.38
CA ALA A 211 17.40 -42.94 21.53
C ALA A 211 17.26 -44.15 20.58
N PRO A 212 18.36 -44.62 19.95
CA PRO A 212 19.76 -44.33 20.27
C PRO A 212 20.35 -43.08 19.58
N CYS A 213 19.55 -42.29 18.85
CA CYS A 213 20.02 -41.08 18.20
C CYS A 213 20.36 -39.97 19.21
N VAL A 214 21.40 -39.18 18.91
CA VAL A 214 21.72 -37.94 19.63
C VAL A 214 21.09 -36.78 18.88
N SER A 215 20.25 -36.00 19.55
CA SER A 215 19.59 -34.83 18.95
C SER A 215 20.62 -33.91 18.28
N PRO A 216 20.40 -33.51 17.02
CA PRO A 216 21.35 -32.66 16.30
C PRO A 216 21.58 -31.33 17.03
N ALA A 217 22.84 -30.90 17.09
CA ALA A 217 23.18 -29.52 17.44
C ALA A 217 23.13 -28.67 16.18
N GLY A 218 22.59 -27.46 16.28
CA GLY A 218 22.46 -26.54 15.16
C GLY A 218 22.09 -25.13 15.61
N THR A 219 22.03 -24.23 14.63
CA THR A 219 21.64 -22.84 14.79
C THR A 219 20.19 -22.65 14.34
N VAL A 220 19.50 -21.73 14.99
CA VAL A 220 18.14 -21.33 14.61
C VAL A 220 18.20 -19.91 14.08
N SER A 221 17.58 -19.69 12.93
CA SER A 221 17.40 -18.37 12.33
C SER A 221 15.94 -18.14 11.94
N TYR A 222 15.53 -16.88 11.86
CA TYR A 222 14.18 -16.48 11.44
C TYR A 222 14.24 -15.37 10.40
N SER A 223 13.50 -15.55 9.31
CA SER A 223 13.30 -14.57 8.25
C SER A 223 11.91 -13.98 8.36
N VAL A 224 11.81 -12.68 8.69
CA VAL A 224 10.53 -11.93 8.71
C VAL A 224 9.88 -11.90 7.32
N ALA A 225 10.68 -11.74 6.26
CA ALA A 225 10.17 -11.60 4.90
C ALA A 225 9.44 -12.85 4.39
N SER A 226 9.88 -14.04 4.82
CA SER A 226 9.28 -15.31 4.45
C SER A 226 8.54 -15.99 5.60
N LYS A 227 8.44 -15.33 6.76
CA LYS A 227 7.90 -15.89 8.01
C LYS A 227 8.45 -17.26 8.36
N THR A 228 9.72 -17.52 8.03
CA THR A 228 10.32 -18.87 8.09
C THR A 228 11.36 -18.94 9.18
N ALA A 229 11.19 -19.88 10.12
CA ALA A 229 12.27 -20.34 10.99
C ALA A 229 13.02 -21.49 10.31
N THR A 230 14.35 -21.47 10.38
CA THR A 230 15.25 -22.47 9.81
C THR A 230 16.18 -23.00 10.90
N PHE A 231 16.31 -24.32 10.99
CA PHE A 231 17.36 -24.99 11.75
C PHE A 231 18.43 -25.51 10.79
N ALA A 232 19.69 -25.15 11.06
CA ALA A 232 20.85 -25.50 10.24
C ALA A 232 22.03 -25.91 11.11
#